data_AF-A0A3A3D4B7-F1
#
_entry.id   AF-A0A3A3D4B7-F1
#
_cell.length_a   1.000
_cell.length_b   1.000
_cell.length_c   1.000
_cell.angle_alpha   90.00
_cell.angle_beta   90.00
_cell.angle_gamma   90.00
#
_symmetry.space_group_name_H-M   'P 1'
#
loop_
_entity.id
_entity.type
_entity.pdbx_description
1 polymer ?
#
loop_
_entity_poly.entity_id
_entity_poly.type
_entity_poly.pdbx_seq_one_letter_code
_entity_poly.pdbx_strand_id
1 'polypeptide(L)'
;MRLFQFALVCLAAFIQYQLWFGHNGLQDYTRLKEAVTAHQQINAKLLKRNKLLKADIEDLKLGLEGVEERARHELGMIKPNETFIRVLPKKHHE
;
A
#
# COMPACT_ATOMS: atom_id res chain seq x y z
N MET A 1 -11.13 24.68 59.02
CA MET A 1 -9.88 24.16 58.41
C MET A 1 -9.98 22.72 57.90
N ARG A 2 -10.58 21.77 58.64
CA ARG A 2 -10.70 20.35 58.21
C ARG A 2 -11.58 20.14 56.95
N LEU A 3 -12.62 20.95 56.77
CA LEU A 3 -13.56 20.83 55.63
C LEU A 3 -12.89 21.08 54.27
N PHE A 4 -11.94 22.02 54.22
CA PHE A 4 -11.17 22.32 53.01
C PHE A 4 -10.26 21.14 52.62
N GLN A 5 -9.65 20.48 53.61
CA GLN A 5 -8.87 19.26 53.38
C GLN A 5 -9.72 18.13 52.78
N PHE A 6 -10.93 17.91 53.29
CA PHE A 6 -11.83 16.89 52.72
C PHE A 6 -12.26 17.24 51.29
N ALA A 7 -12.57 18.52 51.01
CA ALA A 7 -12.89 18.95 49.65
C ALA A 7 -11.72 18.71 48.68
N LEU A 8 -10.49 18.98 49.11
CA LEU A 8 -9.28 18.78 48.31
C LEU A 8 -8.99 17.29 48.05
N VAL A 9 -9.23 16.44 49.05
CA VAL A 9 -9.13 14.98 48.90
C VAL A 9 -10.20 14.43 47.96
N CYS A 10 -11.45 14.90 48.07
CA CYS A 10 -12.52 14.49 47.15
C CYS A 10 -12.21 14.91 45.71
N LEU A 11 -11.71 16.14 45.51
CA LEU A 11 -11.29 16.61 44.19
C LEU A 11 -10.14 15.75 43.64
N ALA A 12 -9.13 15.45 44.46
CA ALA A 12 -8.02 14.61 44.07
C ALA A 12 -8.49 13.20 43.70
N ALA A 13 -9.37 12.58 44.50
CA ALA A 13 -9.94 11.27 44.21
C ALA A 13 -10.77 11.26 42.92
N PHE A 14 -11.53 12.32 42.65
CA PHE A 14 -12.30 12.47 41.41
C PHE A 14 -11.38 12.54 40.18
N ILE A 15 -10.29 13.30 40.26
CA ILE A 15 -9.29 13.39 39.18
C ILE A 15 -8.59 12.04 38.98
N GLN A 16 -8.20 11.36 40.06
CA GLN A 16 -7.61 10.02 39.98
C GLN A 16 -8.58 9.02 39.33
N TYR A 17 -9.86 9.05 39.70
CA TYR A 17 -10.88 8.20 39.11
C TYR A 17 -11.06 8.46 37.60
N GLN A 18 -11.11 9.74 37.19
CA GLN A 18 -11.16 10.12 35.78
C GLN A 18 -9.89 9.70 35.01
N LEU A 19 -8.72 9.73 35.63
CA LEU A 19 -7.47 9.34 34.98
C LEU A 19 -7.42 7.81 34.71
N TRP A 20 -8.01 7.01 35.60
CA TRP A 20 -8.01 5.55 35.51
C TRP A 20 -9.18 5.02 34.67
N PHE A 21 -10.39 5.57 34.85
CA PHE A 21 -11.65 5.07 34.26
C PHE A 21 -12.32 6.05 33.29
N GLY A 22 -11.77 7.25 33.09
CA GLY A 22 -12.33 8.22 32.15
C GLY A 22 -12.13 7.80 30.70
N HIS A 23 -12.93 8.39 29.81
CA HIS A 23 -12.98 8.14 28.35
C HIS A 23 -11.65 8.43 27.60
N ASN A 24 -10.62 8.90 28.31
CA ASN A 24 -9.25 9.15 27.84
C ASN A 24 -8.20 8.47 28.73
N GLY A 25 -8.62 7.51 29.57
CA GLY A 25 -7.75 6.80 30.50
C GLY A 25 -6.75 5.88 29.78
N LEU A 26 -5.71 5.46 30.51
CA LEU A 26 -4.60 4.65 29.99
C LEU A 26 -5.06 3.41 29.21
N GLN A 27 -6.22 2.87 29.58
CA GLN A 27 -6.80 1.65 29.03
C GLN A 27 -7.32 1.80 27.58
N ASP A 28 -7.94 2.93 27.25
CA ASP A 28 -8.40 3.21 25.88
C ASP A 28 -7.21 3.51 24.96
N TYR A 29 -6.17 4.17 25.47
CA TYR A 29 -4.94 4.38 24.72
C TYR A 29 -4.24 3.06 24.39
N THR A 30 -4.22 2.10 25.31
CA THR A 30 -3.65 0.76 25.04
C THR A 30 -4.48 0.00 24.00
N ARG A 31 -5.81 0.05 24.08
CA ARG A 31 -6.70 -0.64 23.13
C ARG A 31 -6.60 -0.07 21.73
N LEU A 32 -6.55 1.27 21.60
CA LEU A 32 -6.41 1.93 20.30
C LEU A 32 -5.03 1.68 19.69
N LYS A 33 -3.97 1.64 20.51
CA LYS A 33 -2.61 1.29 20.08
C LYS A 33 -2.50 -0.16 19.61
N GLU A 34 -3.18 -1.10 20.27
CA GLU A 34 -3.26 -2.49 19.84
C GLU A 34 -3.99 -2.64 18.50
N ALA A 35 -5.10 -1.92 18.30
CA ALA A 35 -5.80 -1.92 17.01
C ALA A 35 -4.93 -1.38 15.88
N VAL A 36 -4.23 -0.26 16.10
CA VAL A 36 -3.33 0.34 15.11
C VAL A 36 -2.18 -0.60 14.76
N THR A 37 -1.58 -1.26 15.74
CA THR A 37 -0.48 -2.21 15.50
C THR A 37 -0.95 -3.45 14.73
N ALA A 38 -2.13 -3.98 15.03
CA ALA A 38 -2.72 -5.08 14.26
C ALA A 38 -2.98 -4.68 12.79
N HIS A 39 -3.53 -3.48 12.55
CA HIS A 39 -3.75 -2.98 11.19
C HIS A 39 -2.45 -2.73 10.42
N GLN A 40 -1.40 -2.24 11.08
CA GLN A 40 -0.08 -2.06 10.46
C GLN A 40 0.54 -3.38 10.01
N GLN A 41 0.41 -4.46 10.80
CA GLN A 41 0.91 -5.78 10.41
C GLN A 41 0.20 -6.34 9.17
N ILE A 42 -1.13 -6.18 9.10
CA ILE A 42 -1.93 -6.60 7.94
C ILE A 42 -1.52 -5.79 6.70
N ASN A 43 -1.40 -4.47 6.84
CA ASN A 43 -0.98 -3.59 5.74
C ASN A 43 0.42 -3.92 5.23
N ALA A 44 1.37 -4.21 6.12
CA ALA A 44 2.72 -4.61 5.73
C ALA A 44 2.71 -5.91 4.90
N LYS A 45 1.88 -6.90 5.29
CA LYS A 45 1.72 -8.15 4.53
C LYS A 45 1.11 -7.90 3.15
N LEU A 46 0.07 -7.06 3.07
CA LEU A 46 -0.57 -6.71 1.79
C LEU A 46 0.38 -5.96 0.86
N LEU A 47 1.15 -5.00 1.38
CA LEU A 47 2.16 -4.26 0.62
C LEU A 47 3.22 -5.19 0.02
N LYS A 48 3.72 -6.14 0.82
CA LYS A 48 4.71 -7.12 0.35
C LYS A 48 4.15 -7.98 -0.79
N ARG A 49 2.92 -8.47 -0.66
CA ARG A 49 2.24 -9.26 -1.70
C ARG A 49 1.97 -8.43 -2.95
N ASN A 50 1.54 -7.17 -2.82
CA ASN A 50 1.30 -6.30 -3.96
C ASN A 50 2.60 -6.00 -4.72
N LYS A 51 3.71 -5.80 -4.00
CA LYS A 51 5.03 -5.60 -4.61
C LYS A 51 5.48 -6.83 -5.43
N LEU A 52 5.30 -8.04 -4.90
CA LEU A 52 5.59 -9.27 -5.64
C LEU A 52 4.72 -9.39 -6.89
N LEU A 53 3.40 -9.24 -6.76
CA LEU A 53 2.48 -9.33 -7.90
C LEU A 53 2.78 -8.30 -8.99
N LYS A 54 3.20 -7.08 -8.62
CA LYS A 54 3.62 -6.06 -9.58
C LYS A 54 4.87 -6.48 -10.33
N ALA A 55 5.86 -7.03 -9.64
CA ALA A 55 7.07 -7.53 -10.28
C ALA A 55 6.76 -8.68 -11.25
N ASP A 56 5.88 -9.62 -10.85
CA ASP A 56 5.45 -10.71 -11.72
C ASP A 56 4.73 -10.19 -12.98
N ILE A 57 3.85 -9.19 -12.83
CA ILE A 57 3.16 -8.57 -13.98
C ILE A 57 4.16 -7.89 -14.92
N GLU A 58 5.17 -7.21 -14.37
CA GLU A 58 6.19 -6.52 -15.15
C GLU A 58 7.05 -7.52 -15.92
N ASP A 59 7.48 -8.61 -15.27
CA ASP A 59 8.23 -9.69 -15.90
C ASP A 59 7.42 -10.38 -17.01
N LEU A 60 6.14 -10.69 -16.77
CA LEU A 60 5.25 -11.25 -17.79
C LEU A 60 5.08 -10.31 -18.99
N LYS A 61 4.96 -9.00 -18.77
CA LYS A 61 4.83 -8.02 -19.84
C LYS A 61 6.10 -7.94 -20.68
N LEU A 62 7.27 -7.85 -20.04
CA LEU A 62 8.57 -7.84 -20.71
C LEU A 62 8.78 -9.12 -21.53
N GLY A 63 8.40 -10.27 -20.99
CA GLY A 63 8.44 -11.55 -21.70
C GLY A 63 7.52 -11.59 -22.92
N LEU A 64 6.27 -11.11 -22.79
CA LEU A 64 5.32 -11.06 -23.90
C LEU A 64 5.72 -10.07 -24.98
N GLU A 65 6.22 -8.89 -24.59
CA GLU A 65 6.74 -7.88 -25.53
C GLU A 65 7.93 -8.44 -26.31
N GLY A 66 8.88 -9.12 -25.64
CA GLY A 66 10.00 -9.75 -26.32
C GLY A 66 9.60 -10.87 -27.29
N VAL A 67 8.57 -11.64 -26.96
CA VAL A 67 8.01 -12.67 -27.86
C VAL A 67 7.27 -12.04 -29.04
N GLU A 68 6.50 -10.97 -28.80
CA GLU A 68 5.79 -10.24 -29.86
C GLU A 68 6.78 -9.56 -30.82
N GLU A 69 7.84 -8.92 -30.31
CA GLU A 69 8.91 -8.31 -31.11
C GLU A 69 9.55 -9.36 -32.03
N ARG A 70 9.91 -10.53 -31.50
CA ARG A 70 10.47 -11.64 -32.29
C ARG A 70 9.48 -12.16 -33.33
N ALA A 71 8.22 -12.36 -32.96
CA ALA A 71 7.20 -12.81 -33.89
C ALA A 71 6.94 -11.80 -35.03
N ARG A 72 7.00 -10.50 -34.74
CA ARG A 72 6.87 -9.43 -35.75
C ARG A 72 8.10 -9.33 -36.66
N HIS A 73 9.30 -9.36 -36.10
CA HIS A 73 10.55 -9.18 -36.85
C HIS A 73 10.98 -10.43 -37.64
N GLU A 74 10.87 -11.62 -37.05
CA GLU A 74 11.38 -12.86 -37.66
C GLU A 74 10.30 -13.64 -38.42
N LEU A 75 9.07 -13.67 -37.91
CA LEU A 75 7.97 -14.46 -38.49
C LEU A 75 6.98 -13.62 -39.31
N GLY A 76 7.14 -12.29 -39.33
CA GLY A 76 6.24 -11.38 -40.04
C GLY A 76 4.81 -11.43 -39.50
N MET A 77 4.63 -11.71 -38.22
CA MET A 77 3.31 -11.74 -37.57
C MET A 77 2.63 -10.37 -37.67
N ILE A 78 1.38 -10.35 -38.15
CA ILE A 78 0.51 -9.17 -38.21
C ILE A 78 -0.80 -9.51 -37.49
N LYS A 79 -1.28 -8.65 -36.59
CA LYS A 79 -2.54 -8.92 -35.88
C LYS A 79 -3.75 -8.74 -36.83
N PRO A 80 -4.89 -9.40 -36.57
CA PRO A 80 -6.13 -9.14 -37.32
C PRO A 80 -6.48 -7.64 -37.24
N ASN A 81 -6.76 -7.01 -38.38
CA ASN A 81 -7.00 -5.57 -38.55
C ASN A 81 -5.78 -4.63 -38.37
N GLU A 82 -4.54 -5.13 -38.40
CA GLU A 82 -3.35 -4.27 -38.52
C GLU A 82 -2.92 -4.07 -39.99
N THR A 83 -2.52 -2.84 -40.35
CA THR A 83 -1.90 -2.51 -41.64
C THR A 83 -0.39 -2.39 -41.44
N PHE A 84 0.39 -3.33 -41.99
CA PHE A 84 1.85 -3.29 -41.91
C PHE A 84 2.43 -2.40 -43.02
N ILE A 85 3.18 -1.35 -42.64
CA ILE A 85 3.84 -0.43 -43.57
C ILE A 85 5.36 -0.59 -43.41
N ARG A 86 6.04 -1.07 -44.45
CA ARG A 86 7.50 -1.15 -44.50
C ARG A 86 8.04 0.00 -45.34
N VAL A 87 8.70 0.96 -44.70
CA VAL A 87 9.36 2.06 -45.40
C VAL A 87 10.70 1.56 -45.94
N LEU A 88 10.83 1.46 -47.26
CA LEU A 88 12.11 1.14 -47.91
C LEU A 88 12.88 2.44 -48.18
N PRO A 89 14.17 2.53 -47.85
CA PRO A 89 14.98 3.69 -48.20
C PRO A 89 15.05 3.81 -49.73
N LYS A 90 14.95 5.05 -50.22
CA LYS A 90 15.01 5.37 -51.65
C LYS A 90 16.35 4.87 -52.19
N LYS A 91 16.33 3.93 -53.14
CA LYS A 91 17.55 3.43 -53.82
C LYS A 91 18.34 4.63 -54.32
N HIS A 92 19.52 4.85 -53.75
CA HIS A 92 20.51 5.71 -54.38
C HIS A 92 21.04 4.91 -55.56
N HIS A 93 20.55 5.24 -56.76
CA HIS A 93 21.15 4.78 -58.00
C HIS A 93 22.48 5.54 -58.13
N GLU A 94 23.60 4.83 -58.01
CA GLU A 94 24.89 5.24 -58.55
C GLU A 94 24.90 5.06 -60.08
#